data_AF-A0A1D2R104-F1
#
_entry.id   AF-A0A1D2R104-F1
#
_cell.length_a   1.000
_cell.length_b   1.000
_cell.length_c   1.000
_cell.angle_alpha   90.00
_cell.angle_beta   90.00
_cell.angle_gamma   90.00
#
_symmetry.space_group_name_H-M   'P 1'
#
loop_
_entity.id
_entity.type
_entity.pdbx_description
1 polymer ?
#
loop_
_entity_poly.entity_id
_entity_poly.type
_entity_poly.pdbx_seq_one_letter_code
_entity_poly.pdbx_strand_id
1 'polypeptide(L)'
;MNKFKTKLKNNDFVKIIELIPPKDSNITPAINDLKAVQDKFDIVSVVDNPRGIVHLSSLACSCLIRKEGFETIMHISCTNKNRIEIQSQVLGAKALGIKNLLFVTGDHVLSGDNREARPVYDIDSVLAIRLAEKLNKNNKSGSNLFIGASANHLSGEPQFKSLGKKAEAGAEFIMTQPVYDIEKFKNFIEKIKIDIKLYFIAGVMPLKSVKHAEFINNKIPGIMVPEKLIVRLKNSKNAHLEGINIANETILEIEKIKEISGINVMGMFDLKTIT
;
A
#
# COMPACT_ATOMS: atom_id res chain seq x y z
N MET A 1 -5.80 -15.42 -15.25
CA MET A 1 -5.08 -15.79 -14.02
C MET A 1 -4.71 -14.54 -13.21
N ASN A 2 -4.68 -14.60 -11.87
CA ASN A 2 -4.19 -13.54 -10.97
C ASN A 2 -2.75 -13.92 -10.60
N LYS A 3 -1.73 -13.25 -11.16
CA LYS A 3 -0.34 -13.71 -11.00
C LYS A 3 0.17 -13.41 -9.59
N PHE A 4 -0.22 -12.28 -9.02
CA PHE A 4 0.13 -11.88 -7.65
C PHE A 4 -0.32 -12.90 -6.61
N LYS A 5 -1.60 -13.27 -6.61
CA LYS A 5 -2.14 -14.31 -5.71
C LYS A 5 -1.45 -15.66 -5.92
N THR A 6 -1.12 -16.01 -7.17
CA THR A 6 -0.40 -17.27 -7.47
C THR A 6 1.01 -17.27 -6.90
N LYS A 7 1.78 -16.18 -7.06
CA LYS A 7 3.14 -16.05 -6.49
C LYS A 7 3.14 -16.23 -4.98
N LEU A 8 2.24 -15.51 -4.28
CA LEU A 8 2.10 -15.65 -2.84
C LEU A 8 1.76 -17.08 -2.40
N LYS A 9 0.87 -17.76 -3.13
CA LYS A 9 0.53 -19.17 -2.86
C LYS A 9 1.70 -20.14 -3.07
N ASN A 10 2.61 -19.81 -3.98
CA ASN A 10 3.81 -20.59 -4.23
C ASN A 10 4.95 -20.26 -3.26
N ASN A 11 4.74 -19.33 -2.32
CA ASN A 11 5.76 -18.76 -1.44
C ASN A 11 6.89 -18.03 -2.20
N ASP A 12 6.59 -17.51 -3.39
CA ASP A 12 7.50 -16.62 -4.10
C ASP A 12 7.49 -15.26 -3.39
N PHE A 13 8.69 -14.68 -3.18
CA PHE A 13 8.79 -13.33 -2.62
C PHE A 13 8.35 -12.29 -3.64
N VAL A 14 7.31 -11.52 -3.31
CA VAL A 14 6.71 -10.54 -4.22
C VAL A 14 7.33 -9.16 -4.05
N LYS A 15 7.66 -8.51 -5.17
CA LYS A 15 8.08 -7.11 -5.22
C LYS A 15 6.96 -6.25 -5.78
N ILE A 16 6.47 -5.31 -4.97
CA ILE A 16 5.41 -4.38 -5.34
C ILE A 16 6.00 -2.98 -5.48
N ILE A 17 5.59 -2.26 -6.51
CA ILE A 17 5.90 -0.85 -6.68
C ILE A 17 4.64 -0.02 -6.44
N GLU A 18 4.69 0.95 -5.54
CA GLU A 18 3.56 1.83 -5.28
C GLU A 18 3.61 3.05 -6.18
N LEU A 19 2.52 3.29 -6.91
CA LEU A 19 2.28 4.46 -7.71
C LEU A 19 1.25 5.37 -7.05
N ILE A 20 1.66 6.62 -6.82
CA ILE A 20 0.74 7.73 -6.59
C ILE A 20 0.20 8.18 -7.94
N PRO A 21 -1.13 8.09 -8.21
CA PRO A 21 -1.67 8.58 -9.46
C PRO A 21 -1.30 10.06 -9.69
N PRO A 22 -1.20 10.53 -10.94
CA PRO A 22 -0.87 11.93 -11.20
C PRO A 22 -1.95 12.87 -10.65
N LYS A 23 -1.58 14.14 -10.44
CA LYS A 23 -2.53 15.21 -10.10
C LYS A 23 -3.26 15.78 -11.34
N ASP A 24 -2.96 15.24 -12.51
CA ASP A 24 -3.55 15.62 -13.79
C ASP A 24 -4.22 14.40 -14.44
N SER A 25 -4.78 14.59 -15.64
CA SER A 25 -5.36 13.51 -16.45
C SER A 25 -4.33 12.75 -17.29
N ASN A 26 -3.07 13.17 -17.30
CA ASN A 26 -2.01 12.61 -18.13
C ASN A 26 -1.18 11.57 -17.38
N ILE A 27 -1.55 10.30 -17.51
CA ILE A 27 -0.83 9.18 -16.89
C ILE A 27 0.45 8.75 -17.65
N THR A 28 0.68 9.27 -18.87
CA THR A 28 1.77 8.80 -19.74
C THR A 28 3.16 8.84 -19.09
N PRO A 29 3.55 9.89 -18.34
CA PRO A 29 4.85 9.89 -17.65
C PRO A 29 4.99 8.74 -16.65
N ALA A 30 3.96 8.48 -15.84
CA ALA A 30 3.96 7.38 -14.87
C ALA A 30 4.05 6.01 -15.56
N ILE A 31 3.37 5.81 -16.69
CA ILE A 31 3.48 4.58 -17.50
C ILE A 31 4.90 4.40 -18.04
N ASN A 32 5.52 5.46 -18.55
CA ASN A 32 6.88 5.40 -19.07
C ASN A 32 7.88 5.02 -17.97
N ASP A 33 7.73 5.61 -16.79
CA ASP A 33 8.57 5.28 -15.64
C ASP A 33 8.37 3.82 -15.18
N LEU A 34 7.13 3.31 -15.17
CA LEU A 34 6.84 1.90 -14.86
C LEU A 34 7.48 0.95 -15.89
N LYS A 35 7.40 1.27 -17.19
CA LYS A 35 8.03 0.48 -18.26
C LYS A 35 9.54 0.44 -18.14
N ALA A 36 10.17 1.54 -17.72
CA ALA A 36 11.62 1.62 -17.55
C ALA A 36 12.15 0.65 -16.48
N VAL A 37 11.31 0.25 -15.52
CA VAL A 37 11.69 -0.63 -14.40
C VAL A 37 10.84 -1.89 -14.29
N GLN A 38 10.13 -2.27 -15.35
CA GLN A 38 9.15 -3.37 -15.36
C GLN A 38 9.71 -4.72 -14.89
N ASP A 39 11.01 -4.97 -15.13
CA ASP A 39 11.67 -6.23 -14.74
C ASP A 39 12.06 -6.27 -13.25
N LYS A 40 11.82 -5.20 -12.50
CA LYS A 40 12.21 -5.05 -11.09
C LYS A 40 11.07 -5.33 -10.10
N PHE A 41 9.82 -5.41 -10.57
CA PHE A 41 8.64 -5.60 -9.74
C PHE A 41 7.63 -6.54 -10.41
N ASP A 42 6.70 -7.07 -9.61
CA ASP A 42 5.70 -8.05 -10.06
C ASP A 42 4.32 -7.43 -10.32
N ILE A 43 3.99 -6.39 -9.55
CA ILE A 43 2.67 -5.77 -9.53
C ILE A 43 2.76 -4.30 -9.10
N VAL A 44 1.86 -3.47 -9.62
CA VAL A 44 1.76 -2.04 -9.28
C VAL A 44 0.66 -1.82 -8.25
N SER A 45 0.97 -1.24 -7.09
CA SER A 45 -0.05 -0.77 -6.14
C SER A 45 -0.45 0.66 -6.49
N VAL A 46 -1.74 0.93 -6.63
CA VAL A 46 -2.26 2.24 -7.05
C VAL A 46 -3.05 2.85 -5.90
N VAL A 47 -2.48 3.89 -5.27
CA VAL A 47 -3.08 4.53 -4.10
C VAL A 47 -4.30 5.38 -4.46
N ASP A 48 -5.21 5.56 -3.50
CA ASP A 48 -6.44 6.34 -3.65
C ASP A 48 -6.37 7.60 -2.80
N ASN A 49 -6.16 8.75 -3.46
CA ASN A 49 -6.14 10.09 -2.86
C ASN A 49 -5.31 10.15 -1.55
N PRO A 50 -4.02 9.76 -1.58
CA PRO A 50 -3.19 9.71 -0.37
C PRO A 50 -3.16 11.09 0.31
N ARG A 51 -3.20 11.11 1.65
CA ARG A 51 -3.25 12.32 2.47
C ARG A 51 -4.48 13.22 2.25
N GLY A 52 -5.55 12.68 1.65
CA GLY A 52 -6.74 13.46 1.32
C GLY A 52 -6.51 14.47 0.18
N ILE A 53 -5.44 14.30 -0.59
CA ILE A 53 -5.09 15.13 -1.74
C ILE A 53 -5.73 14.54 -2.99
N VAL A 54 -6.29 15.40 -3.85
CA VAL A 54 -6.92 14.96 -5.10
C VAL A 54 -5.87 14.46 -6.09
N HIS A 55 -6.12 13.27 -6.62
CA HIS A 55 -5.35 12.63 -7.67
C HIS A 55 -6.31 11.99 -8.69
N LEU A 56 -5.78 11.59 -9.86
CA LEU A 56 -6.51 10.72 -10.77
C LEU A 56 -7.06 9.50 -10.01
N SER A 57 -8.34 9.17 -10.23
CA SER A 57 -9.01 8.05 -9.56
C SER A 57 -8.18 6.76 -9.62
N SER A 58 -8.04 6.07 -8.49
CA SER A 58 -7.30 4.80 -8.41
C SER A 58 -7.87 3.75 -9.37
N LEU A 59 -9.18 3.76 -9.62
CA LEU A 59 -9.85 2.89 -10.59
C LEU A 59 -9.38 3.20 -12.02
N ALA A 60 -9.50 4.46 -12.44
CA ALA A 60 -9.10 4.88 -13.79
C ALA A 60 -7.60 4.63 -14.03
N CYS A 61 -6.77 5.02 -13.07
CA CYS A 61 -5.33 4.80 -13.09
C CYS A 61 -4.99 3.30 -13.19
N SER A 62 -5.60 2.46 -12.37
CA SER A 62 -5.42 1.00 -12.42
C SER A 62 -5.81 0.42 -13.77
N CYS A 63 -6.91 0.85 -14.37
CA CYS A 63 -7.34 0.38 -15.69
C CYS A 63 -6.38 0.79 -16.80
N LEU A 64 -5.88 2.03 -16.79
CA LEU A 64 -4.93 2.53 -17.78
C LEU A 64 -3.60 1.77 -17.70
N ILE A 65 -3.07 1.56 -16.49
CA ILE A 65 -1.85 0.77 -16.26
C ILE A 65 -2.04 -0.68 -16.72
N ARG A 66 -3.21 -1.27 -16.49
CA ARG A 66 -3.52 -2.62 -16.96
C ARG A 66 -3.56 -2.76 -18.48
N LYS A 67 -3.98 -1.72 -19.21
CA LYS A 67 -3.96 -1.72 -20.68
C LYS A 67 -2.53 -1.84 -21.23
N GLU A 68 -1.55 -1.38 -20.46
CA GLU A 68 -0.12 -1.49 -20.79
C GLU A 68 0.49 -2.85 -20.40
N GLY A 69 -0.30 -3.78 -19.86
CA GLY A 69 0.12 -5.16 -19.55
C GLY A 69 0.51 -5.41 -18.09
N PHE A 70 0.51 -4.38 -17.23
CA PHE A 70 0.79 -4.54 -15.81
C PHE A 70 -0.38 -5.15 -15.03
N GLU A 71 -0.09 -5.90 -13.97
CA GLU A 71 -1.09 -6.24 -12.95
C GLU A 71 -1.15 -5.12 -11.90
N THR A 72 -2.32 -4.91 -11.28
CA THR A 72 -2.52 -3.83 -10.30
C THR A 72 -3.19 -4.29 -9.01
N ILE A 73 -2.85 -3.62 -7.92
CA ILE A 73 -3.60 -3.58 -6.65
C ILE A 73 -4.25 -2.21 -6.55
N MET A 74 -5.57 -2.16 -6.62
CA MET A 74 -6.32 -0.90 -6.54
C MET A 74 -6.66 -0.59 -5.09
N HIS A 75 -6.20 0.56 -4.58
CA HIS A 75 -6.59 1.00 -3.24
C HIS A 75 -8.01 1.58 -3.27
N ILE A 76 -8.75 1.35 -2.19
CA ILE A 76 -10.04 1.98 -1.92
C ILE A 76 -9.98 2.57 -0.50
N SER A 77 -9.99 3.90 -0.44
CA SER A 77 -10.03 4.69 0.80
C SER A 77 -11.46 4.89 1.27
N CYS A 78 -11.69 4.73 2.58
CA CYS A 78 -13.00 4.90 3.20
C CYS A 78 -13.29 6.36 3.61
N THR A 79 -12.28 7.22 3.75
CA THR A 79 -12.45 8.60 4.26
C THR A 79 -13.51 9.39 3.49
N ASN A 80 -13.49 9.31 2.16
CA ASN A 80 -14.30 10.15 1.28
C ASN A 80 -15.39 9.37 0.52
N LYS A 81 -15.74 8.15 0.94
CA LYS A 81 -16.72 7.29 0.27
C LYS A 81 -17.73 6.71 1.26
N ASN A 82 -18.99 6.59 0.84
CA ASN A 82 -20.00 5.85 1.59
C ASN A 82 -20.03 4.38 1.14
N ARG A 83 -20.80 3.54 1.84
CA ARG A 83 -20.94 2.12 1.49
C ARG A 83 -21.45 1.85 0.08
N ILE A 84 -22.23 2.77 -0.52
CA ILE A 84 -22.74 2.61 -1.88
C ILE A 84 -21.60 2.78 -2.87
N GLU A 85 -20.82 3.85 -2.71
CA GLU A 85 -19.66 4.13 -3.56
C GLU A 85 -18.59 3.04 -3.42
N ILE A 86 -18.32 2.55 -2.20
CA ILE A 86 -17.37 1.44 -1.98
C ILE A 86 -17.82 0.18 -2.73
N GLN A 87 -19.10 -0.19 -2.65
CA GLN A 87 -19.62 -1.35 -3.39
C GLN A 87 -19.59 -1.14 -4.91
N SER A 88 -19.87 0.08 -5.37
CA SER A 88 -19.77 0.47 -6.78
C SER A 88 -18.34 0.31 -7.30
N GLN A 89 -17.34 0.79 -6.55
CA GLN A 89 -15.92 0.63 -6.88
C GLN A 89 -15.51 -0.84 -6.97
N VAL A 90 -15.97 -1.69 -6.03
CA VAL A 90 -15.70 -3.13 -6.04
C VAL A 90 -16.27 -3.80 -7.30
N LEU A 91 -17.52 -3.51 -7.63
CA LEU A 91 -18.18 -4.07 -8.82
C LEU A 91 -17.55 -3.55 -10.11
N GLY A 92 -17.25 -2.26 -10.17
CA GLY A 92 -16.57 -1.62 -11.32
C GLY A 92 -15.17 -2.20 -11.55
N ALA A 93 -14.36 -2.30 -10.49
CA ALA A 93 -13.03 -2.92 -10.55
C ALA A 93 -13.11 -4.35 -11.11
N LYS A 94 -14.06 -5.14 -10.62
CA LYS A 94 -14.30 -6.51 -11.08
C LYS A 94 -14.72 -6.56 -12.56
N ALA A 95 -15.66 -5.72 -12.98
CA ALA A 95 -16.10 -5.63 -14.36
C ALA A 95 -14.96 -5.22 -15.32
N LEU A 96 -14.02 -4.40 -14.84
CA LEU A 96 -12.84 -3.94 -15.57
C LEU A 96 -11.64 -4.90 -15.44
N GLY A 97 -11.84 -6.07 -14.83
CA GLY A 97 -10.85 -7.13 -14.73
C GLY A 97 -9.72 -6.87 -13.73
N ILE A 98 -9.86 -5.89 -12.83
CA ILE A 98 -8.99 -5.72 -11.67
C ILE A 98 -9.28 -6.88 -10.70
N LYS A 99 -8.21 -7.48 -10.18
CA LYS A 99 -8.30 -8.71 -9.37
C LYS A 99 -7.83 -8.52 -7.95
N ASN A 100 -7.14 -7.42 -7.64
CA ASN A 100 -6.52 -7.19 -6.34
C ASN A 100 -6.99 -5.83 -5.80
N LEU A 101 -7.56 -5.83 -4.60
CA LEU A 101 -8.05 -4.62 -3.94
C LEU A 101 -7.37 -4.48 -2.60
N LEU A 102 -7.02 -3.25 -2.22
CA LEU A 102 -6.53 -2.92 -0.88
C LEU A 102 -7.48 -1.93 -0.22
N PHE A 103 -8.11 -2.33 0.89
CA PHE A 103 -8.95 -1.44 1.66
C PHE A 103 -8.12 -0.70 2.71
N VAL A 104 -8.23 0.62 2.69
CA VAL A 104 -7.60 1.50 3.67
C VAL A 104 -8.65 2.37 4.32
N THR A 105 -8.48 2.61 5.62
CA THR A 105 -9.31 3.58 6.34
C THR A 105 -9.18 4.96 5.69
N GLY A 106 -7.95 5.32 5.30
CA GLY A 106 -7.60 6.56 4.62
C GLY A 106 -7.21 7.68 5.59
N ASP A 107 -6.54 8.69 5.05
CA ASP A 107 -6.19 9.91 5.80
C ASP A 107 -7.41 10.82 5.91
N HIS A 108 -7.50 11.60 6.98
CA HIS A 108 -8.58 12.57 7.15
C HIS A 108 -8.54 13.64 6.05
N VAL A 109 -9.69 14.08 5.54
CA VAL A 109 -9.78 15.07 4.43
C VAL A 109 -9.07 16.39 4.74
N LEU A 110 -9.05 16.79 6.02
CA LEU A 110 -8.36 18.01 6.49
C LEU A 110 -6.83 17.96 6.36
N SER A 111 -6.26 16.76 6.19
CA SER A 111 -4.83 16.59 5.91
C SER A 111 -4.45 17.01 4.49
N GLY A 112 -5.44 17.13 3.60
CA GLY A 112 -5.27 17.41 2.18
C GLY A 112 -5.28 18.88 1.80
N ASP A 113 -5.39 19.13 0.50
CA ASP A 113 -5.47 20.46 -0.12
C ASP A 113 -6.90 21.02 -0.19
N ASN A 114 -7.91 20.18 0.08
CA ASN A 114 -9.33 20.55 0.06
C ASN A 114 -9.91 20.59 1.48
N ARG A 115 -9.52 21.59 2.27
CA ARG A 115 -9.92 21.69 3.69
C ARG A 115 -11.42 21.88 3.93
N GLU A 116 -12.16 22.34 2.93
CA GLU A 116 -13.62 22.52 2.99
C GLU A 116 -14.37 21.23 2.66
N ALA A 117 -13.68 20.20 2.15
CA ALA A 117 -14.30 18.91 1.84
C ALA A 117 -14.82 18.25 3.12
N ARG A 118 -16.04 17.70 3.05
CA ARG A 118 -16.62 16.96 4.18
C ARG A 118 -16.11 15.52 4.16
N PRO A 119 -15.68 14.96 5.30
CA PRO A 119 -15.43 13.54 5.39
C PRO A 119 -16.77 12.81 5.23
N VAL A 120 -16.77 11.71 4.48
CA VAL A 120 -17.94 10.83 4.37
C VAL A 120 -17.84 9.78 5.48
N TYR A 121 -16.74 9.03 5.47
CA TYR A 121 -16.32 8.10 6.53
C TYR A 121 -17.47 7.25 7.13
N ASP A 122 -18.38 6.78 6.26
CA ASP A 122 -19.59 6.03 6.63
C ASP A 122 -19.24 4.70 7.30
N ILE A 123 -18.17 4.05 6.83
CA ILE A 123 -17.69 2.76 7.33
C ILE A 123 -16.16 2.75 7.38
N ASP A 124 -15.60 1.92 8.26
CA ASP A 124 -14.16 1.68 8.31
C ASP A 124 -13.71 0.59 7.33
N SER A 125 -12.40 0.37 7.26
CA SER A 125 -11.82 -0.65 6.38
C SER A 125 -12.28 -2.08 6.72
N VAL A 126 -12.61 -2.40 7.97
CA VAL A 126 -13.09 -3.74 8.35
C VAL A 126 -14.45 -4.01 7.72
N LEU A 127 -15.38 -3.06 7.84
CA LEU A 127 -16.70 -3.16 7.23
C LEU A 127 -16.63 -3.12 5.71
N ALA A 128 -15.74 -2.31 5.13
CA ALA A 128 -15.53 -2.27 3.68
C ALA A 128 -15.05 -3.62 3.12
N ILE A 129 -14.09 -4.26 3.79
CA ILE A 129 -13.61 -5.63 3.44
C ILE A 129 -14.77 -6.62 3.49
N ARG A 130 -15.59 -6.58 4.55
CA ARG A 130 -16.74 -7.49 4.71
C ARG A 130 -17.77 -7.33 3.59
N LEU A 131 -18.05 -6.10 3.17
CA LEU A 131 -18.95 -5.81 2.04
C LEU A 131 -18.34 -6.32 0.72
N ALA A 132 -17.06 -6.04 0.49
CA ALA A 132 -16.35 -6.49 -0.70
C ALA A 132 -16.33 -8.03 -0.80
N GLU A 133 -16.10 -8.72 0.32
CA GLU A 133 -16.09 -10.18 0.34
C GLU A 133 -17.48 -10.79 0.12
N LYS A 134 -18.55 -10.14 0.61
CA LYS A 134 -19.93 -10.54 0.28
C LYS A 134 -20.19 -10.43 -1.23
N LEU A 135 -19.75 -9.35 -1.87
CA LEU A 135 -19.85 -9.18 -3.33
C LEU A 135 -18.95 -10.17 -4.09
N ASN A 136 -17.78 -10.48 -3.52
CA ASN A 136 -16.83 -11.43 -4.09
C ASN A 136 -17.43 -12.84 -4.14
N LYS A 137 -18.13 -13.26 -3.09
CA LYS A 137 -18.81 -14.58 -3.00
C LYS A 137 -20.07 -14.68 -3.86
N ASN A 138 -20.79 -13.59 -4.08
CA ASN A 138 -22.02 -13.56 -4.90
C ASN A 138 -21.73 -13.63 -6.42
N ASN A 139 -20.78 -14.47 -6.81
CA ASN A 139 -20.07 -14.39 -8.09
C ASN A 139 -20.83 -15.08 -9.24
N LYS A 140 -21.72 -14.34 -9.93
CA LYS A 140 -22.30 -14.82 -11.19
C LYS A 140 -21.31 -14.80 -12.37
N SER A 141 -20.18 -14.10 -12.25
CA SER A 141 -19.23 -13.81 -13.34
C SER A 141 -17.87 -14.52 -13.23
N GLY A 142 -17.67 -15.37 -12.22
CA GLY A 142 -16.51 -16.28 -12.10
C GLY A 142 -15.15 -15.67 -11.73
N SER A 143 -15.02 -14.34 -11.58
CA SER A 143 -13.75 -13.70 -11.18
C SER A 143 -13.68 -13.50 -9.66
N ASN A 144 -12.71 -14.13 -8.99
CA ASN A 144 -12.48 -13.94 -7.55
C ASN A 144 -11.47 -12.81 -7.32
N LEU A 145 -11.86 -11.81 -6.55
CA LEU A 145 -11.00 -10.75 -6.04
C LEU A 145 -10.08 -11.32 -4.95
N PHE A 146 -8.87 -10.79 -4.89
CA PHE A 146 -7.92 -10.95 -3.81
C PHE A 146 -7.94 -9.68 -2.97
N ILE A 147 -8.43 -9.79 -1.74
CA ILE A 147 -8.73 -8.64 -0.90
C ILE A 147 -7.63 -8.47 0.14
N GLY A 148 -7.10 -7.26 0.26
CA GLY A 148 -6.10 -6.91 1.27
C GLY A 148 -6.51 -5.74 2.13
N ALA A 149 -5.72 -5.52 3.18
CA ALA A 149 -5.91 -4.41 4.10
C ALA A 149 -4.57 -3.77 4.51
N SER A 150 -4.60 -2.52 4.96
CA SER A 150 -3.41 -1.89 5.53
C SER A 150 -3.23 -2.18 7.03
N ALA A 151 -1.99 -2.11 7.52
CA ALA A 151 -1.68 -2.19 8.95
C ALA A 151 -0.57 -1.22 9.38
N ASN A 152 -0.74 -0.63 10.57
CA ASN A 152 0.30 0.19 11.19
C ASN A 152 1.01 -0.58 12.32
N HIS A 153 2.22 -1.05 12.03
CA HIS A 153 3.03 -1.83 12.97
C HIS A 153 3.48 -1.03 14.22
N LEU A 154 3.38 0.31 14.19
CA LEU A 154 3.72 1.18 15.32
C LEU A 154 2.53 1.41 16.28
N SER A 155 1.32 1.00 15.91
CA SER A 155 0.12 1.23 16.72
C SER A 155 -0.08 0.24 17.88
N GLY A 156 0.78 -0.78 18.02
CA GLY A 156 0.75 -1.73 19.15
C GLY A 156 -0.54 -2.54 19.26
N GLU A 157 -1.03 -2.77 20.49
CA GLU A 157 -2.16 -3.66 20.81
C GLU A 157 -3.46 -3.40 20.02
N PRO A 158 -3.93 -2.15 19.83
CA PRO A 158 -5.09 -1.85 18.98
C PRO A 158 -4.96 -2.42 17.56
N GLN A 159 -3.74 -2.46 17.00
CA GLN A 159 -3.51 -2.96 15.65
C GLN A 159 -3.73 -4.48 15.57
N PHE A 160 -3.35 -5.26 16.59
CA PHE A 160 -3.57 -6.70 16.59
C PHE A 160 -5.06 -7.04 16.57
N LYS A 161 -5.88 -6.34 17.37
CA LYS A 161 -7.34 -6.48 17.35
C LYS A 161 -7.92 -6.09 15.99
N SER A 162 -7.44 -5.01 15.38
CA SER A 162 -7.87 -4.59 14.04
C SER A 162 -7.51 -5.63 12.97
N LEU A 163 -6.31 -6.21 13.03
CA LEU A 163 -5.86 -7.26 12.11
C LEU A 163 -6.73 -8.52 12.19
N GLY A 164 -7.04 -8.99 13.41
CA GLY A 164 -7.95 -10.12 13.60
C GLY A 164 -9.30 -9.86 12.93
N LYS A 165 -9.91 -8.70 13.18
CA LYS A 165 -11.18 -8.29 12.55
C LYS A 165 -11.09 -8.20 11.02
N LYS A 166 -9.97 -7.72 10.47
CA LYS A 166 -9.74 -7.64 9.02
C LYS A 166 -9.64 -9.02 8.39
N ALA A 167 -8.95 -9.95 9.05
CA ALA A 167 -8.88 -11.34 8.61
C ALA A 167 -10.25 -12.02 8.64
N GLU A 168 -10.99 -11.89 9.75
CA GLU A 168 -12.36 -12.40 9.89
C GLU A 168 -13.31 -11.81 8.83
N ALA A 169 -13.08 -10.56 8.42
CA ALA A 169 -13.85 -9.91 7.38
C ALA A 169 -13.56 -10.44 5.96
N GLY A 170 -12.44 -11.16 5.77
CA GLY A 170 -12.05 -11.75 4.49
C GLY A 170 -10.79 -11.15 3.85
N ALA A 171 -9.98 -10.38 4.58
CA ALA A 171 -8.66 -10.00 4.08
C ALA A 171 -7.78 -11.25 3.93
N GLU A 172 -7.04 -11.33 2.83
CA GLU A 172 -6.10 -12.41 2.49
C GLU A 172 -4.64 -11.95 2.54
N PHE A 173 -4.38 -10.63 2.40
CA PHE A 173 -3.04 -10.06 2.54
C PHE A 173 -3.05 -8.71 3.28
N ILE A 174 -1.91 -8.36 3.85
CA ILE A 174 -1.70 -7.11 4.60
C ILE A 174 -0.53 -6.35 3.99
N MET A 175 -0.70 -5.04 3.80
CA MET A 175 0.39 -4.12 3.47
C MET A 175 0.66 -3.21 4.66
N THR A 176 1.91 -3.13 5.11
CA THR A 176 2.28 -2.34 6.29
C THR A 176 2.73 -0.92 5.93
N GLN A 177 2.68 -0.02 6.91
CA GLN A 177 3.37 1.27 6.82
C GLN A 177 4.89 1.09 6.66
N PRO A 178 5.63 2.10 6.14
CA PRO A 178 7.08 2.06 5.98
C PRO A 178 7.83 1.62 7.22
N VAL A 179 8.68 0.60 7.05
CA VAL A 179 9.54 0.09 8.11
C VAL A 179 10.84 0.90 8.14
N TYR A 180 11.08 1.60 9.25
CA TYR A 180 12.36 2.27 9.53
C TYR A 180 13.07 1.69 10.76
N ASP A 181 12.38 0.87 11.54
CA ASP A 181 12.88 0.20 12.73
C ASP A 181 12.59 -1.31 12.60
N ILE A 182 13.56 -2.04 12.09
CA ILE A 182 13.47 -3.49 11.81
C ILE A 182 13.11 -4.28 13.08
N GLU A 183 13.67 -3.92 14.23
CA GLU A 183 13.44 -4.67 15.47
C GLU A 183 12.01 -4.46 15.97
N LYS A 184 11.47 -3.24 15.90
CA LYS A 184 10.03 -3.02 16.18
C LYS A 184 9.14 -3.78 15.21
N PHE A 185 9.54 -3.86 13.93
CA PHE A 185 8.78 -4.59 12.92
C PHE A 185 8.78 -6.10 13.18
N LYS A 186 9.94 -6.71 13.47
CA LYS A 186 10.03 -8.13 13.87
C LYS A 186 9.15 -8.43 15.08
N ASN A 187 9.26 -7.62 16.13
CA ASN A 187 8.41 -7.76 17.33
C ASN A 187 6.91 -7.65 17.03
N PHE A 188 6.52 -6.81 16.07
CA PHE A 188 5.12 -6.70 15.63
C PHE A 188 4.65 -7.97 14.92
N ILE A 189 5.46 -8.50 14.00
CA ILE A 189 5.17 -9.74 13.27
C ILE A 189 5.08 -10.94 14.22
N GLU A 190 6.01 -11.08 15.16
CA GLU A 190 6.01 -12.17 16.15
C GLU A 190 4.77 -12.17 17.05
N LYS A 191 4.24 -10.98 17.38
CA LYS A 191 3.03 -10.83 18.22
C LYS A 191 1.74 -11.13 17.47
N ILE A 192 1.73 -11.07 16.14
CA ILE A 192 0.60 -11.52 15.33
C ILE A 192 0.59 -13.04 15.41
N LYS A 193 -0.14 -13.58 16.40
CA LYS A 193 -0.28 -15.03 16.60
C LYS A 193 -0.64 -15.71 15.28
N ILE A 194 0.07 -16.81 15.00
CA ILE A 194 0.21 -17.56 13.75
C ILE A 194 -1.11 -18.12 13.17
N ASP A 195 -2.23 -18.01 13.87
CA ASP A 195 -3.52 -18.58 13.47
C ASP A 195 -4.23 -17.81 12.34
N ILE A 196 -3.67 -16.68 11.90
CA ILE A 196 -4.23 -15.89 10.81
C ILE A 196 -3.45 -16.15 9.53
N LYS A 197 -4.07 -16.84 8.57
CA LYS A 197 -3.52 -17.06 7.21
C LYS A 197 -3.57 -15.77 6.38
N LEU A 198 -2.68 -14.83 6.67
CA LEU A 198 -2.48 -13.60 5.91
C LEU A 198 -1.08 -13.59 5.30
N TYR A 199 -0.98 -13.14 4.04
CA TYR A 199 0.31 -12.78 3.45
C TYR A 199 0.71 -11.37 3.90
N PHE A 200 1.88 -11.22 4.50
CA PHE A 200 2.38 -9.91 4.94
C PHE A 200 3.33 -9.32 3.90
N ILE A 201 3.04 -8.09 3.48
CA ILE A 201 3.87 -7.30 2.58
C ILE A 201 4.38 -6.08 3.34
N ALA A 202 5.70 -5.99 3.49
CA ALA A 202 6.31 -4.90 4.24
C ALA A 202 6.46 -3.63 3.40
N GLY A 203 6.01 -2.49 3.93
CA GLY A 203 6.22 -1.19 3.30
C GLY A 203 7.68 -0.73 3.45
N VAL A 204 8.26 -0.21 2.35
CA VAL A 204 9.60 0.40 2.35
C VAL A 204 9.53 1.72 1.61
N MET A 205 9.91 2.82 2.25
CA MET A 205 9.89 4.16 1.63
C MET A 205 11.29 4.80 1.73
N PRO A 206 12.01 4.92 0.59
CA PRO A 206 13.30 5.60 0.58
C PRO A 206 13.20 7.05 1.06
N LEU A 207 14.13 7.45 1.92
CA LEU A 207 14.23 8.84 2.39
C LEU A 207 14.93 9.68 1.32
N LYS A 208 14.41 10.87 1.02
CA LYS A 208 14.95 11.71 -0.07
C LYS A 208 15.96 12.74 0.43
N SER A 209 15.81 13.14 1.69
CA SER A 209 16.60 14.16 2.34
C SER A 209 16.28 14.17 3.83
N VAL A 210 17.08 14.89 4.62
CA VAL A 210 16.78 15.17 6.03
C VAL A 210 15.41 15.84 6.17
N LYS A 211 15.10 16.85 5.33
CA LYS A 211 13.80 17.53 5.32
C LYS A 211 12.64 16.58 5.03
N HIS A 212 12.84 15.59 4.17
CA HIS A 212 11.82 14.56 3.91
C HIS A 212 11.59 13.70 5.15
N ALA A 213 12.65 13.26 5.83
CA ALA A 213 12.55 12.49 7.06
C ALA A 213 11.84 13.26 8.19
N GLU A 214 12.20 14.53 8.38
CA GLU A 214 11.55 15.43 9.34
C GLU A 214 10.08 15.66 8.98
N PHE A 215 9.76 15.83 7.70
CA PHE A 215 8.38 15.97 7.22
C PHE A 215 7.56 14.73 7.58
N ILE A 216 8.09 13.53 7.33
CA ILE A 216 7.40 12.27 7.66
C ILE A 216 7.05 12.24 9.16
N ASN A 217 8.03 12.47 10.03
CA ASN A 217 7.82 12.47 11.49
C ASN A 217 6.79 13.51 11.96
N ASN A 218 6.79 14.69 11.34
CA ASN A 218 5.95 15.80 11.78
C ASN A 218 4.55 15.82 11.17
N LYS A 219 4.36 15.20 9.99
CA LYS A 219 3.17 15.40 9.15
C LYS A 219 2.48 14.12 8.71
N ILE A 220 3.10 12.95 8.85
CA ILE A 220 2.49 11.68 8.44
C ILE A 220 2.18 10.85 9.69
N PRO A 221 0.90 10.80 10.12
CA PRO A 221 0.50 10.04 11.29
C PRO A 221 0.85 8.57 11.16
N GLY A 222 1.40 8.00 12.23
CA GLY A 222 1.65 6.57 12.30
C GLY A 222 2.92 6.08 11.60
N ILE A 223 3.79 6.99 11.16
CA ILE A 223 5.15 6.67 10.70
C ILE A 223 6.15 7.36 11.64
N MET A 224 7.26 6.68 11.93
CA MET A 224 8.37 7.22 12.71
C MET A 224 9.69 6.83 12.05
N VAL A 225 10.44 7.82 11.60
CA VAL A 225 11.84 7.71 11.20
C VAL A 225 12.71 7.88 12.45
N PRO A 226 13.48 6.85 12.86
CA PRO A 226 14.39 6.94 13.99
C PRO A 226 15.45 8.03 13.81
N GLU A 227 15.78 8.73 14.90
CA GLU A 227 16.78 9.81 14.90
C GLU A 227 18.13 9.36 14.32
N LYS A 228 18.53 8.11 14.58
CA LYS A 228 19.76 7.52 14.01
C LYS A 228 19.81 7.57 12.48
N LEU A 229 18.67 7.42 11.79
CA LEU A 229 18.60 7.49 10.33
C LEU A 229 18.65 8.94 9.85
N ILE A 230 18.03 9.87 10.59
CA ILE A 230 18.10 11.31 10.30
C ILE A 230 19.54 11.82 10.41
N VAL A 231 20.24 11.44 11.48
CA VAL A 231 21.67 11.76 11.68
C VAL A 231 22.53 11.15 10.57
N ARG A 232 22.27 9.89 10.18
CA ARG A 232 22.96 9.22 9.08
C ARG A 232 22.78 9.96 7.75
N LEU A 233 21.58 10.41 7.43
CA LEU A 233 21.31 11.24 6.25
C LEU A 233 22.06 12.58 6.31
N LYS A 234 22.05 13.25 7.47
CA LYS A 234 22.69 14.56 7.67
C LYS A 234 24.21 14.51 7.49
N ASN A 235 24.83 13.40 7.89
CA ASN A 235 26.28 13.20 7.79
C ASN A 235 26.73 12.60 6.45
N SER A 236 25.79 12.26 5.56
CA SER A 236 26.12 11.70 4.24
C SER A 236 26.52 12.79 3.24
N LYS A 237 27.34 12.42 2.25
CA LYS A 237 27.69 13.33 1.13
C LYS A 237 26.50 13.56 0.19
N ASN A 238 25.63 12.57 0.06
CA ASN A 238 24.44 12.61 -0.78
C ASN A 238 23.28 11.93 -0.04
N ALA A 239 22.41 12.74 0.56
CA ALA A 239 21.29 12.25 1.36
C ALA A 239 20.27 11.43 0.56
N HIS A 240 20.14 11.70 -0.75
CA HIS A 240 19.24 10.92 -1.60
C HIS A 240 19.77 9.50 -1.78
N LEU A 241 21.04 9.36 -2.19
CA LEU A 241 21.69 8.06 -2.32
C LEU A 241 21.74 7.32 -0.97
N GLU A 242 22.00 8.03 0.12
CA GLU A 242 22.02 7.42 1.44
C GLU A 242 20.65 6.88 1.86
N GLY A 243 19.56 7.59 1.51
CA GLY A 243 18.21 7.08 1.74
C GLY A 243 17.86 5.85 0.90
N ILE A 244 18.43 5.71 -0.30
CA ILE A 244 18.36 4.46 -1.09
C ILE A 244 19.12 3.34 -0.38
N ASN A 245 20.35 3.61 0.09
CA ASN A 245 21.15 2.62 0.82
C ASN A 245 20.41 2.11 2.07
N ILE A 246 19.82 3.02 2.85
CA ILE A 246 19.00 2.67 4.02
C ILE A 246 17.81 1.79 3.62
N ALA A 247 17.12 2.11 2.53
CA ALA A 247 16.00 1.30 2.03
C ALA A 247 16.45 -0.10 1.58
N ASN A 248 17.58 -0.20 0.89
CA ASN A 248 18.16 -1.49 0.47
C ASN A 248 18.56 -2.35 1.67
N GLU A 249 19.23 -1.78 2.67
CA GLU A 249 19.54 -2.48 3.92
C GLU A 249 18.28 -2.97 4.63
N THR A 250 17.24 -2.13 4.66
CA THR A 250 15.93 -2.47 5.24
C THR A 250 15.29 -3.64 4.48
N ILE A 251 15.32 -3.63 3.14
CA ILE A 251 14.81 -4.73 2.30
C ILE A 251 15.55 -6.04 2.60
N LEU A 252 16.88 -6.00 2.66
CA LEU A 252 17.70 -7.19 2.96
C LEU A 252 17.39 -7.78 4.34
N GLU A 253 17.08 -6.94 5.33
CA GLU A 253 16.65 -7.43 6.65
C GLU A 253 15.21 -7.97 6.64
N ILE A 254 14.31 -7.36 5.86
CA ILE A 254 12.93 -7.84 5.69
C ILE A 254 12.90 -9.21 5.00
N GLU A 255 13.71 -9.42 3.97
CA GLU A 255 13.79 -10.69 3.23
C GLU A 255 14.22 -11.87 4.11
N LYS A 256 14.86 -11.60 5.26
CA LYS A 256 15.23 -12.64 6.25
C LYS A 256 14.08 -13.02 7.18
N ILE A 257 12.99 -12.25 7.20
CA ILE A 257 11.82 -12.52 8.05
C ILE A 257 10.88 -13.48 7.33
N LYS A 258 10.81 -14.72 7.80
CA LYS A 258 10.11 -15.83 7.13
C LYS A 258 8.62 -15.58 6.91
N GLU A 259 7.99 -14.83 7.80
CA GLU A 259 6.57 -14.50 7.78
C GLU A 259 6.22 -13.43 6.72
N ILE A 260 7.24 -12.74 6.17
CA ILE A 260 7.04 -11.70 5.16
C ILE A 260 7.08 -12.34 3.77
N SER A 261 6.01 -12.11 3.01
CA SER A 261 5.81 -12.66 1.66
C SER A 261 6.24 -11.71 0.55
N GLY A 262 6.63 -10.47 0.88
CA GLY A 262 7.07 -9.50 -0.10
C GLY A 262 7.28 -8.10 0.46
N ILE A 263 7.65 -7.18 -0.42
CA ILE A 263 7.84 -5.75 -0.13
C ILE A 263 6.99 -4.88 -1.03
N ASN A 264 6.59 -3.72 -0.51
CA ASN A 264 5.99 -2.63 -1.26
C ASN A 264 6.89 -1.40 -1.18
N VAL A 265 7.54 -1.09 -2.31
CA VAL A 265 8.40 0.08 -2.40
C VAL A 265 7.56 1.31 -2.72
N MET A 266 7.47 2.21 -1.74
CA MET A 266 6.66 3.41 -1.80
C MET A 266 7.39 4.51 -2.58
N GLY A 267 7.07 4.62 -3.87
CA GLY A 267 7.74 5.49 -4.82
C GLY A 267 7.07 6.86 -4.91
N MET A 268 7.33 7.75 -3.96
CA MET A 268 7.05 9.18 -4.19
C MET A 268 7.92 9.66 -5.37
N PHE A 269 7.32 9.89 -6.55
CA PHE A 269 7.78 10.76 -7.64
C PHE A 269 9.10 10.45 -8.39
N ASP A 270 9.84 9.38 -8.10
CA ASP A 270 11.01 9.04 -8.91
C ASP A 270 11.32 7.54 -8.90
N LEU A 271 10.67 6.80 -9.79
CA LEU A 271 10.85 5.34 -9.92
C LEU A 271 12.30 4.97 -10.33
N LYS A 272 13.11 5.93 -10.79
CA LYS A 272 14.56 5.76 -11.05
C LYS A 272 15.39 5.58 -9.77
N THR A 273 14.80 5.88 -8.61
CA THR A 273 15.41 5.65 -7.29
C THR A 273 15.43 4.17 -6.90
N ILE A 274 14.67 3.32 -7.61
CA ILE A 274 14.42 1.91 -7.27
C ILE A 274 15.31 0.95 -8.11
N THR A 275 16.13 1.48 -9.02
CA THR A 275 17.07 0.69 -9.86
C THR A 275 18.43 0.51 -9.21
#